data_AF-A0A914ZPH6-F1
#
_entry.id   AF-A0A914ZPH6-F1
#
_cell.length_a   1.000
_cell.length_b   1.000
_cell.length_c   1.000
_cell.angle_alpha   90.00
_cell.angle_beta   90.00
_cell.angle_gamma   90.00
#
_symmetry.space_group_name_H-M   'P 1'
#
loop_
_entity.id
_entity.type
_entity.pdbx_description
1 polymer ?
#
loop_
_entity_poly.entity_id
_entity_poly.type
_entity_poly.pdbx_seq_one_letter_code
_entity_poly.pdbx_strand_id
1 'polypeptide(L)'
;MTGRGGARKRQVNSELINDEEYVLKRQRNNDAVNRTRQKKRQEETDTSIRVEELRNENTQLEKKVEGLQKELDFLKEMFVAYAANSRRKGSALDKDDGGASASSATGSV
;
A
#
# COMPACT_ATOMS: atom_id res chain seq x y z
N MET A 1 -5.60 37.18 7.68
CA MET A 1 -5.82 37.88 8.97
C MET A 1 -5.72 36.86 10.10
N THR A 2 -4.68 36.91 10.94
CA THR A 2 -4.69 36.39 12.32
C THR A 2 -3.63 37.18 13.10
N GLY A 3 -4.08 37.91 14.14
CA GLY A 3 -3.34 39.01 14.76
C GLY A 3 -2.13 38.58 15.58
N ARG A 4 -1.01 39.27 15.35
CA ARG A 4 0.13 39.35 16.28
C ARG A 4 -0.35 40.05 17.56
N GLY A 5 -0.73 39.27 18.57
CA GLY A 5 -0.98 39.76 19.92
C GLY A 5 0.30 40.35 20.50
N GLY A 6 0.35 41.67 20.61
CA GLY A 6 1.47 42.40 21.21
C GLY A 6 1.77 41.92 22.63
N ALA A 7 3.03 41.59 22.88
CA ALA A 7 3.54 41.24 24.20
C ALA A 7 3.44 42.47 25.12
N ARG A 8 2.31 42.65 25.79
CA ARG A 8 2.22 43.53 26.95
C ARG A 8 3.10 42.91 28.03
N LYS A 9 4.31 43.45 28.18
CA LYS A 9 5.24 43.10 29.26
C LYS A 9 4.54 43.40 30.58
N ARG A 10 3.94 42.39 31.22
CA ARG A 10 3.42 42.52 32.59
C ARG A 10 4.59 42.96 33.46
N GLN A 11 4.53 44.17 34.00
CA GLN A 11 5.45 44.59 35.07
C GLN A 11 5.21 43.64 36.24
N VAL A 12 6.15 42.72 36.46
CA VAL A 12 6.15 41.85 37.63
C VAL A 12 6.70 42.69 38.78
N ASN A 13 5.90 42.87 39.83
CA ASN A 13 6.31 43.64 41.00
C ASN A 13 7.54 42.96 41.64
N SER A 14 8.63 43.71 41.82
CA SER A 14 9.94 43.16 42.21
C SER A 14 9.93 42.48 43.58
N GLU A 15 8.97 42.83 44.44
CA GLU A 15 8.81 42.27 45.79
C GLU A 15 8.29 40.83 45.78
N LEU A 16 7.48 40.43 44.78
CA LEU A 16 6.93 39.06 44.65
C LEU A 16 7.95 38.05 44.08
N ILE A 17 9.12 38.51 43.64
CA ILE A 17 10.15 37.68 43.01
C ILE A 17 10.96 36.90 44.07
N ASN A 18 10.98 37.41 45.31
CA ASN A 18 11.62 36.74 46.46
C ASN A 18 10.68 35.79 47.21
N ASP A 19 9.42 35.67 46.79
CA ASP A 19 8.50 34.69 47.36
C ASP A 19 8.83 33.30 46.83
N GLU A 20 9.16 32.39 47.73
CA GLU A 20 9.39 30.97 47.45
C GLU A 20 8.23 30.34 46.65
N GLU A 21 7.00 30.82 46.88
CA GLU A 21 5.80 30.44 46.14
C GLU A 21 5.86 30.83 44.64
N TYR A 22 6.42 32.01 44.31
CA TYR A 22 6.59 32.44 42.92
C TYR A 22 7.61 31.56 42.19
N VAL A 23 8.73 31.24 42.85
CA VAL A 23 9.76 30.35 42.30
C VAL A 23 9.18 28.98 41.98
N LEU A 24 8.43 28.39 42.92
CA LEU A 24 7.81 27.08 42.75
C LEU A 24 6.77 27.08 41.61
N LYS A 25 5.96 28.15 41.48
CA LYS A 25 5.02 28.32 40.36
C LYS A 25 5.74 28.42 39.01
N ARG A 26 6.86 29.13 38.92
CA ARG A 26 7.65 29.20 37.67
C ARG A 26 8.32 27.88 37.32
N GLN A 27 8.88 27.18 38.29
CA GLN A 27 9.47 25.85 38.07
C GLN A 27 8.42 24.91 37.50
N ARG A 28 7.25 24.80 38.14
CA ARG A 28 6.13 23.98 37.61
C ARG A 28 5.70 24.37 36.20
N ASN A 29 5.66 25.67 35.89
CA ASN A 29 5.30 26.10 34.53
C ASN A 29 6.39 25.76 33.51
N ASN A 30 7.66 25.93 33.86
CA ASN A 30 8.78 25.53 32.99
C ASN A 30 8.72 24.03 32.71
N ASP A 31 8.44 23.21 33.72
CA ASP A 31 8.27 21.77 33.58
C ASP A 31 7.08 21.44 32.67
N ALA A 32 5.93 22.08 32.87
CA ALA A 32 4.75 21.88 32.03
C ALA A 32 5.01 22.28 30.57
N VAL A 33 5.72 23.37 30.33
CA VAL A 33 6.10 23.82 28.98
C VAL A 33 7.06 22.82 28.33
N ASN A 34 8.07 22.36 29.07
CA ASN A 34 9.01 21.36 28.58
C ASN A 34 8.31 20.05 28.21
N ARG A 35 7.43 19.55 29.09
CA ARG A 35 6.60 18.36 28.82
C ARG A 35 5.72 18.56 27.59
N THR A 36 5.08 19.70 27.44
CA THR A 36 4.21 19.99 26.28
C THR A 36 5.02 20.01 24.98
N ARG A 37 6.19 20.67 24.99
CA ARG A 37 7.08 20.71 23.82
C ARG A 37 7.61 19.33 23.46
N GLN A 38 8.02 18.54 24.46
CA GLN A 38 8.51 17.18 24.25
C GLN A 38 7.40 16.29 23.70
N LYS A 39 6.20 16.35 24.28
CA LYS A 39 5.04 15.61 23.78
C LYS A 39 4.74 15.94 22.32
N LYS A 40 4.71 17.22 21.96
CA LYS A 40 4.48 17.64 20.58
C LYS A 40 5.56 17.10 19.61
N ARG A 41 6.83 17.16 20.00
CA ARG A 41 7.93 16.60 19.19
C ARG A 41 7.82 15.08 19.05
N GLN A 42 7.41 14.40 20.11
CA GLN A 42 7.17 12.97 20.10
C GLN A 42 6.02 12.62 19.15
N GLU A 43 4.88 13.32 19.24
CA GLU A 43 3.74 13.13 18.35
C GLU A 43 4.11 13.33 16.86
N GLU A 44 4.91 14.35 16.57
CA GLU A 44 5.44 14.59 15.20
C GLU A 44 6.32 13.43 14.73
N THR A 45 7.19 12.92 15.61
CA THR A 45 8.10 11.81 15.30
C THR A 45 7.32 10.50 15.13
N ASP A 46 6.40 10.18 16.05
CA ASP A 46 5.54 8.99 16.00
C ASP A 46 4.71 8.97 14.72
N THR A 47 4.17 10.13 14.32
CA THR A 47 3.43 10.27 13.07
C THR A 47 4.33 9.98 11.86
N SER A 48 5.56 10.50 11.85
CA SER A 48 6.50 10.24 10.76
C SER A 48 6.86 8.75 10.63
N ILE A 49 7.10 8.08 11.76
CA ILE A 49 7.38 6.65 11.82
C ILE A 49 6.18 5.87 11.30
N ARG A 50 4.96 6.20 11.76
CA ARG A 50 3.75 5.51 11.32
C ARG A 50 3.49 5.64 9.83
N VAL A 51 3.81 6.80 9.23
CA VAL A 51 3.72 6.99 7.77
C VAL A 51 4.72 6.08 7.05
N GLU A 52 5.94 5.93 7.57
CA GLU A 52 6.94 5.03 7.01
C GLU A 52 6.52 3.56 7.11
N GLU A 53 6.02 3.13 8.27
CA GLU A 53 5.47 1.79 8.48
C GLU A 53 4.36 1.47 7.47
N LEU A 54 3.40 2.38 7.31
CA LEU A 54 2.29 2.21 6.36
C LEU A 54 2.77 2.15 4.90
N ARG A 55 3.79 2.92 4.52
CA ARG A 55 4.38 2.84 3.18
C ARG A 55 5.06 1.49 2.93
N ASN A 56 5.78 0.99 3.93
CA ASN A 56 6.43 -0.30 3.86
C ASN A 56 5.39 -1.44 3.78
N GLU A 57 4.33 -1.36 4.57
CA GLU A 57 3.23 -2.34 4.53
C GLU A 57 2.50 -2.31 3.18
N ASN A 58 2.16 -1.13 2.65
CA ASN A 58 1.56 -1.01 1.32
C ASN A 58 2.45 -1.63 0.24
N THR A 59 3.75 -1.36 0.25
CA THR A 59 4.69 -1.95 -0.71
C THR A 59 4.71 -3.48 -0.62
N GLN A 60 4.61 -4.04 0.59
CA GLN A 60 4.54 -5.50 0.76
C GLN A 60 3.21 -6.08 0.28
N LEU A 61 2.10 -5.38 0.54
CA LEU A 61 0.77 -5.78 0.07
C LEU A 61 0.68 -5.74 -1.45
N GLU A 62 1.20 -4.69 -2.09
CA GLU A 62 1.27 -4.56 -3.55
C GLU A 62 2.04 -5.73 -4.17
N LYS A 63 3.19 -6.11 -3.62
CA LYS A 63 3.96 -7.28 -4.08
C LYS A 63 3.19 -8.59 -3.95
N LYS A 64 2.44 -8.76 -2.85
CA LYS A 64 1.59 -9.96 -2.65
C LYS A 64 0.47 -10.02 -3.70
N VAL A 65 -0.20 -8.89 -3.95
CA VAL A 65 -1.24 -8.79 -4.97
C VAL A 65 -0.68 -9.11 -6.36
N GLU A 66 0.48 -8.53 -6.71
CA GLU A 66 1.14 -8.80 -7.98
C GLU A 66 1.52 -10.28 -8.13
N GLY A 67 2.06 -10.90 -7.07
CA GLY A 67 2.41 -12.33 -7.06
C GLY A 67 1.18 -13.21 -7.30
N LEU A 68 0.11 -12.99 -6.54
CA LEU A 68 -1.14 -13.74 -6.68
C LEU A 68 -1.76 -13.53 -8.07
N GLN A 69 -1.69 -12.33 -8.64
CA GLN A 69 -2.19 -12.06 -9.98
C GLN A 69 -1.42 -12.87 -11.04
N LYS A 70 -0.09 -12.94 -10.94
CA LYS A 70 0.75 -13.75 -11.84
C LYS A 70 0.43 -15.25 -11.71
N GLU A 71 0.27 -15.75 -10.49
CA GLU A 71 -0.13 -17.14 -10.26
C GLU A 71 -1.50 -17.43 -10.89
N LEU A 72 -2.46 -16.53 -10.71
CA LEU A 72 -3.79 -16.67 -11.29
C LEU A 72 -3.74 -16.67 -12.84
N ASP A 73 -2.99 -15.74 -13.42
CA ASP A 73 -2.87 -15.65 -14.88
C ASP A 73 -2.13 -16.87 -15.46
N PHE A 74 -1.10 -17.38 -14.78
CA PHE A 74 -0.47 -18.65 -15.14
C PHE A 74 -1.46 -19.82 -15.12
N LEU A 75 -2.29 -19.94 -14.08
CA LEU A 75 -3.32 -20.97 -14.01
C LEU A 75 -4.34 -20.84 -15.16
N LYS A 76 -4.80 -19.62 -15.48
CA LYS A 76 -5.69 -19.36 -16.61
C LYS A 76 -5.07 -19.81 -17.93
N GLU A 77 -3.81 -19.44 -18.18
CA GLU A 77 -3.09 -19.82 -19.39
C GLU A 77 -2.96 -21.35 -19.52
N MET A 78 -2.64 -22.05 -18.41
CA MET A 78 -2.63 -23.52 -18.37
C MET A 78 -3.98 -24.13 -18.74
N PHE A 79 -5.08 -23.60 -18.17
CA PHE A 79 -6.43 -24.08 -18.47
C PHE A 79 -6.79 -23.88 -19.94
N VAL A 80 -6.48 -22.72 -20.51
CA VAL A 80 -6.73 -22.41 -21.92
C VAL A 80 -5.90 -23.34 -22.82
N ALA A 81 -4.62 -23.53 -22.52
CA ALA A 81 -3.74 -24.43 -23.27
C ALA A 81 -4.24 -25.89 -23.21
N TYR A 82 -4.68 -26.37 -22.04
CA TYR A 82 -5.23 -27.71 -21.89
C TYR A 82 -6.55 -27.89 -22.68
N ALA A 83 -7.45 -26.91 -22.63
CA ALA A 83 -8.69 -26.93 -23.40
C ALA A 83 -8.45 -26.81 -24.91
N ALA A 84 -7.43 -26.07 -25.35
CA ALA A 84 -7.02 -26.01 -26.74
C ALA A 84 -6.43 -27.35 -27.22
N ASN A 85 -5.57 -27.99 -26.42
CA ASN A 85 -5.01 -29.31 -26.73
C ASN A 85 -6.06 -30.43 -26.71
N SER A 86 -7.02 -30.41 -25.78
CA SER A 86 -8.13 -31.37 -25.78
C SER A 86 -9.01 -31.23 -27.02
N ARG A 87 -9.25 -30.01 -27.51
CA ARG A 87 -9.93 -29.77 -28.79
C ARG A 87 -9.14 -30.30 -29.99
N ARG A 88 -7.81 -30.13 -30.01
CA ARG A 88 -6.97 -30.74 -31.06
C ARG A 88 -7.00 -32.27 -31.04
N LYS A 89 -7.01 -32.89 -29.85
CA LYS A 89 -7.11 -34.35 -29.70
C LYS A 89 -8.47 -34.90 -30.14
N GLY A 90 -9.55 -34.14 -29.95
CA GLY A 90 -10.87 -34.44 -30.53
C GLY A 90 -10.90 -34.35 -32.06
N SER A 91 -10.22 -33.36 -32.66
CA SER A 91 -10.14 -33.22 -34.13
C SER A 91 -9.22 -34.22 -34.84
N ALA A 92 -8.33 -34.90 -34.12
CA ALA A 92 -7.43 -35.92 -34.68
C ALA A 92 -8.08 -37.31 -34.78
N LEU A 93 -9.23 -37.52 -34.13
CA LEU A 93 -10.00 -38.77 -34.18
C LEU A 93 -11.10 -38.78 -35.27
N ASP A 94 -11.28 -37.67 -36.00
CA ASP A 94 -12.32 -37.51 -37.04
C ASP A 94 -11.75 -37.53 -38.48
N LYS A 95 -10.59 -38.16 -38.67
CA LYS A 95 -9.98 -38.41 -39.99
C LYS A 95 -9.64 -39.88 -40.17
N ASP A 96 -10.62 -40.75 -39.98
CA ASP A 96 -10.58 -42.11 -40.51
C ASP A 96 -12.02 -42.59 -40.75
N ASP A 97 -12.65 -42.11 -41.82
CA ASP A 97 -13.64 -42.90 -42.56
C ASP A 97 -13.84 -42.35 -43.98
N GLY A 98 -13.77 -43.26 -44.96
CA GLY A 98 -14.43 -43.13 -46.25
C GLY A 98 -13.57 -42.67 -47.44
N GLY A 99 -13.00 -43.62 -48.19
CA GLY A 99 -12.54 -43.28 -49.54
C GLY A 99 -11.83 -44.31 -50.42
N ALA A 100 -11.84 -45.61 -50.12
CA ALA A 100 -11.45 -46.59 -51.13
C ALA A 100 -12.62 -46.81 -52.12
N SER A 101 -12.57 -46.15 -53.30
CA SER A 101 -13.26 -46.66 -54.49
C SER A 101 -12.32 -46.63 -55.69
N ALA A 102 -11.69 -47.76 -55.96
CA ALA A 102 -11.10 -48.04 -57.27
C ALA A 102 -12.19 -48.57 -58.20
N SER A 103 -12.44 -47.90 -59.33
CA SER A 103 -12.92 -48.44 -60.61
C SER A 103 -12.81 -47.31 -61.66
N SER A 104 -11.77 -47.26 -62.48
CA SER A 104 -11.56 -47.95 -63.77
C SER A 104 -12.22 -47.26 -64.99
N ALA A 105 -11.38 -47.02 -66.00
CA ALA A 105 -11.67 -47.00 -67.45
C ALA A 105 -12.09 -45.67 -68.14
N THR A 106 -11.09 -45.03 -68.76
CA THR A 106 -10.96 -44.69 -70.20
C THR A 106 -12.20 -44.26 -71.00
N GLY A 107 -12.10 -43.13 -71.72
CA GLY A 107 -12.89 -42.89 -72.94
C GLY A 107 -12.77 -41.48 -73.52
N SER A 108 -11.90 -41.31 -74.52
CA SER A 108 -11.83 -40.15 -75.42
C SER A 108 -13.11 -39.95 -76.23
N VAL A 109 -13.48 -38.68 -76.44
CA VAL A 109 -13.81 -37.95 -77.69
C VAL A 109 -14.76 -36.80 -77.37
#